data_AF-A0A6A6BUC0-F1
#
_entry.id   AF-A0A6A6BUC0-F1
#
_cell.length_a   1.000
_cell.length_b   1.000
_cell.length_c   1.000
_cell.angle_alpha   90.00
_cell.angle_beta   90.00
_cell.angle_gamma   90.00
#
_symmetry.space_group_name_H-M   'P 1'
#
loop_
_entity.id
_entity.type
_entity.pdbx_description
1 polymer ?
#
loop_
_entity_poly.entity_id
_entity_poly.type
_entity_poly.pdbx_seq_one_letter_code
_entity_poly.pdbx_strand_id
1 'polypeptide(L)'
;SSAPNMESTFLRKQKFYCGRAKVRICSLRYEHEHLPGSRTLDVKNVERLHRIFQAQGCQRLDPDKHIAVMISDELLTAAIARSNITRADLFDIRNIPPHLNLRDDETLITLHGKHRVEAGRRFLDPADSWWIAELYSTQLPQEAVLELRTQFSNARGFSDGEVFRYLRHYQLLADETQVGKWEARLSKNKLNDVTNLELVHYLDLIYKMWSGILIREVNYSLLDMQTVQSLQLLYPQLSSIDRTRIAAGMASYELFPNIRDIQDRDMIKTNLLRVEGRILSLVTFFDDTKCLKPCAKILKKLLPAKEASLYHAFTSRFTQQQEGRAHVQVQEFEWHTYDGMMNQARAAAYLQLWLFAMRNFPYMNKQKPRKDSGKPDPQYELREEMWYELGQLAYKLGFRSKEIDKMIKNDPLEKIVRSFIFRMRPNDDYNTDNLESELQGEIVHLCRFLHGIPFRPSVPVCAEVNTDTEGADDSAYRSGRPFQSSYLAHRRYLFLQHIYKDYARVTTARYISAFGVARDIFVSFFG
;
A
#
# COMPACT_ATOMS: atom_id res chain seq x y z
N SER A 1 -7.19 22.13 27.66
CA SER A 1 -6.52 23.16 26.85
C SER A 1 -7.18 23.18 25.49
N SER A 2 -7.81 24.30 25.16
CA SER A 2 -8.57 24.50 23.92
C SER A 2 -7.65 24.49 22.70
N ALA A 3 -7.98 23.68 21.70
CA ALA A 3 -7.36 23.80 20.38
C ALA A 3 -7.63 25.22 19.83
N PRO A 4 -6.64 25.94 19.29
CA PRO A 4 -6.87 27.24 18.69
C PRO A 4 -7.82 27.08 17.50
N ASN A 5 -8.87 27.89 17.51
CA ASN A 5 -10.02 27.83 16.61
C ASN A 5 -9.60 28.14 15.16
N MET A 6 -9.38 27.11 14.33
CA MET A 6 -8.92 27.19 12.94
C MET A 6 -9.81 28.11 12.07
N GLU A 7 -11.09 28.20 12.39
CA GLU A 7 -12.10 29.04 11.74
C GLU A 7 -11.84 30.54 11.97
N SER A 8 -11.30 30.92 13.13
CA SER A 8 -10.95 32.32 13.47
C SER A 8 -9.71 32.83 12.72
N THR A 9 -8.82 31.92 12.34
CA THR A 9 -7.52 32.21 11.74
C THR A 9 -7.63 32.51 10.24
N PHE A 10 -8.48 31.78 9.52
CA PHE A 10 -8.77 32.03 8.10
C PHE A 10 -9.38 33.42 7.88
N LEU A 11 -10.40 33.76 8.67
CA LEU A 11 -11.08 35.06 8.63
C LEU A 11 -10.11 36.22 8.91
N ARG A 12 -9.11 36.02 9.79
CA ARG A 12 -8.07 37.02 10.07
C ARG A 12 -7.19 37.30 8.85
N LYS A 13 -6.78 36.28 8.10
CA LYS A 13 -5.94 36.45 6.89
C LYS A 13 -6.70 37.10 5.75
N GLN A 14 -7.97 36.71 5.59
CA GLN A 14 -8.85 37.26 4.56
C GLN A 14 -9.04 38.77 4.72
N LYS A 15 -9.05 39.29 5.96
CA LYS A 15 -9.18 40.74 6.23
C LYS A 15 -8.03 41.59 5.66
N PHE A 16 -6.83 41.03 5.57
CA PHE A 16 -5.63 41.72 5.07
C PHE A 16 -5.22 41.26 3.67
N TYR A 17 -6.04 40.43 3.03
CA TYR A 17 -5.81 39.96 1.67
C TYR A 17 -6.16 41.06 0.67
N CYS A 18 -5.21 41.38 -0.21
CA CYS A 18 -5.29 42.46 -1.19
C CYS A 18 -5.58 41.96 -2.62
N GLY A 19 -5.76 40.65 -2.81
CA GLY A 19 -6.00 40.03 -4.11
C GLY A 19 -4.78 39.31 -4.68
N ARG A 20 -4.86 38.92 -5.96
CA ARG A 20 -3.85 38.15 -6.67
C ARG A 20 -3.40 38.87 -7.95
N ALA A 21 -2.10 38.81 -8.24
CA ALA A 21 -1.54 39.40 -9.45
C ALA A 21 -0.31 38.63 -9.94
N LYS A 22 -0.03 38.76 -11.24
CA LYS A 22 1.26 38.38 -11.82
C LYS A 22 2.27 39.47 -11.51
N VAL A 23 3.36 39.10 -10.85
CA VAL A 23 4.48 40.00 -10.52
C VAL A 23 5.75 39.48 -11.15
N ARG A 24 6.65 40.38 -11.56
CA ARG A 24 7.95 39.98 -12.10
C ARG A 24 8.82 39.37 -11.00
N ILE A 25 9.53 38.29 -11.32
CA ILE A 25 10.42 37.61 -10.37
C ILE A 25 11.53 38.54 -9.86
N CYS A 26 11.97 39.52 -10.66
CA CYS A 26 12.98 40.50 -10.26
C CYS A 26 12.51 41.43 -9.13
N SER A 27 11.20 41.67 -9.02
CA SER A 27 10.60 42.50 -7.97
C SER A 27 10.42 41.75 -6.64
N LEU A 28 10.73 40.45 -6.59
CA LEU A 28 10.59 39.63 -5.39
C LEU A 28 11.88 39.62 -4.57
N ARG A 29 11.78 39.96 -3.29
CA ARG A 29 12.87 39.90 -2.30
C ARG A 29 12.54 38.92 -1.18
N TYR A 30 13.59 38.33 -0.62
CA TYR A 30 13.47 37.38 0.49
C TYR A 30 13.77 38.08 1.81
N GLU A 31 13.01 37.75 2.85
CA GLU A 31 13.29 38.20 4.21
C GLU A 31 14.59 37.58 4.76
N HIS A 32 15.20 38.25 5.74
CA HIS A 32 16.38 37.78 6.46
C HIS A 32 16.21 36.35 7.02
N GLU A 33 17.31 35.59 7.02
CA GLU A 33 17.31 34.14 7.35
C GLU A 33 16.99 33.83 8.82
N HIS A 34 17.08 34.81 9.73
CA HIS A 34 16.88 34.62 11.17
C HIS A 34 15.46 34.92 11.68
N LEU A 35 14.49 35.14 10.79
CA LEU A 35 13.11 35.38 11.19
C LEU A 35 12.37 34.07 11.51
N PRO A 36 11.56 34.00 12.61
CA PRO A 36 10.77 32.83 12.94
C PRO A 36 9.86 32.40 11.77
N GLY A 37 9.94 31.11 11.39
CA GLY A 37 9.20 30.52 10.27
C GLY A 37 9.84 30.69 8.88
N SER A 38 10.88 31.53 8.74
CA SER A 38 11.62 31.70 7.49
C SER A 38 12.49 30.47 7.23
N ARG A 39 12.41 29.88 6.03
CA ARG A 39 13.30 28.79 5.59
C ARG A 39 14.53 29.35 4.90
N THR A 40 15.69 28.76 5.19
CA THR A 40 16.91 28.94 4.39
C THR A 40 16.73 28.31 3.00
N LEU A 41 17.39 28.89 2.01
CA LEU A 41 17.29 28.42 0.63
C LEU A 41 18.12 27.14 0.43
N ASP A 42 17.50 25.99 0.65
CA ASP A 42 18.07 24.68 0.30
C ASP A 42 18.28 24.49 -1.23
N VAL A 43 19.54 24.51 -1.65
CA VAL A 43 19.99 24.32 -3.04
C VAL A 43 19.52 22.98 -3.63
N LYS A 44 19.51 21.89 -2.85
CA LYS A 44 19.08 20.57 -3.36
C LYS A 44 17.60 20.56 -3.72
N ASN A 45 16.78 21.27 -2.96
CA ASN A 45 15.36 21.41 -3.25
C ASN A 45 15.12 22.32 -4.47
N VAL A 46 15.93 23.37 -4.65
CA VAL A 46 15.90 24.20 -5.88
C VAL A 46 16.23 23.35 -7.11
N GLU A 47 17.28 22.53 -7.06
CA GLU A 47 17.66 21.63 -8.17
C GLU A 47 16.59 20.58 -8.47
N ARG A 48 15.96 20.01 -7.42
CA ARG A 48 14.84 19.09 -7.59
C ARG A 48 13.66 19.77 -8.29
N LEU A 49 13.31 20.99 -7.88
CA LEU A 49 12.24 21.76 -8.51
C LEU A 49 12.58 22.19 -9.94
N HIS A 50 13.84 22.54 -10.22
CA HIS A 50 14.30 22.86 -11.57
C HIS A 50 14.16 21.65 -12.51
N ARG A 51 14.55 20.45 -12.06
CA ARG A 51 14.32 19.19 -12.81
C ARG A 51 12.82 18.94 -13.06
N ILE A 52 11.98 19.21 -12.06
CA ILE A 52 10.52 19.12 -12.22
C ILE A 52 10.03 20.12 -13.27
N PHE A 53 10.54 21.36 -13.27
CA PHE A 53 10.15 22.38 -14.25
C PHE A 53 10.59 21.99 -15.67
N GLN A 54 11.78 21.41 -15.83
CA GLN A 54 12.23 20.86 -17.11
C GLN A 54 11.32 19.74 -17.64
N ALA A 55 10.79 18.88 -16.76
CA ALA A 55 9.99 17.73 -17.16
C ALA A 55 8.51 18.06 -17.44
N GLN A 56 7.90 18.96 -16.67
CA GLN A 56 6.44 19.22 -16.72
C GLN A 56 6.04 20.71 -16.76
N GLY A 57 7.01 21.61 -16.90
CA GLY A 57 6.80 23.05 -16.75
C GLY A 57 6.61 23.49 -15.29
N CYS A 58 6.64 24.80 -15.05
CA CYS A 58 6.52 25.39 -13.71
C CYS A 58 5.07 25.59 -13.23
N GLN A 59 4.07 25.38 -14.10
CA GLN A 59 2.64 25.38 -13.78
C GLN A 59 2.20 26.62 -12.98
N ARG A 60 2.69 27.81 -13.36
CA ARG A 60 2.51 29.08 -12.61
C ARG A 60 1.06 29.52 -12.39
N LEU A 61 0.10 28.95 -13.13
CA LEU A 61 -1.34 29.21 -13.03
C LEU A 61 -2.04 28.31 -11.99
N ASP A 62 -1.39 27.25 -11.52
CA ASP A 62 -1.93 26.37 -10.48
C ASP A 62 -1.96 27.14 -9.13
N PRO A 63 -3.13 27.27 -8.47
CA PRO A 63 -3.24 27.93 -7.18
C PRO A 63 -2.28 27.41 -6.12
N ASP A 64 -1.95 26.11 -6.15
CA ASP A 64 -1.00 25.50 -5.21
C ASP A 64 0.45 25.97 -5.45
N LYS A 65 0.71 26.65 -6.56
CA LYS A 65 2.01 27.19 -6.98
C LYS A 65 2.16 28.67 -6.72
N HIS A 66 1.09 29.37 -6.33
CA HIS A 66 1.16 30.79 -5.98
C HIS A 66 2.09 31.03 -4.78
N ILE A 67 2.52 32.27 -4.62
CA ILE A 67 3.37 32.71 -3.52
C ILE A 67 2.67 33.80 -2.73
N ALA A 68 2.77 33.80 -1.39
CA ALA A 68 2.32 34.94 -0.61
C ALA A 68 3.41 36.00 -0.52
N VAL A 69 3.02 37.25 -0.77
CA VAL A 69 3.91 38.41 -0.69
C VAL A 69 3.24 39.54 0.09
N MET A 70 4.05 40.37 0.74
CA MET A 70 3.58 41.59 1.41
C MET A 70 3.72 42.81 0.52
N ILE A 71 2.73 43.70 0.55
CA ILE A 71 2.68 44.96 -0.17
C ILE A 71 2.09 46.07 0.72
N SER A 72 2.66 47.28 0.68
CA SER A 72 2.09 48.43 1.40
C SER A 72 0.91 49.03 0.62
N ASP A 73 0.00 49.72 1.30
CA ASP A 73 -1.15 50.34 0.64
C ASP A 73 -0.73 51.43 -0.35
N GLU A 74 0.35 52.19 -0.06
CA GLU A 74 0.87 53.18 -1.00
C GLU A 74 1.39 52.52 -2.28
N LEU A 75 2.18 51.45 -2.13
CA LEU A 75 2.75 50.72 -3.25
C LEU A 75 1.67 50.03 -4.09
N LEU A 76 0.69 49.40 -3.44
CA LEU A 76 -0.43 48.74 -4.12
C LEU A 76 -1.23 49.75 -4.94
N THR A 77 -1.53 50.92 -4.37
CA THR A 77 -2.29 51.97 -5.06
C THR A 77 -1.53 52.50 -6.28
N ALA A 78 -0.23 52.78 -6.13
CA ALA A 78 0.62 53.24 -7.23
C ALA A 78 0.74 52.19 -8.35
N ALA A 79 0.90 50.90 -7.98
CA ALA A 79 1.04 49.81 -8.93
C ALA A 79 -0.27 49.51 -9.68
N ILE A 80 -1.42 49.58 -9.02
CA ILE A 80 -2.75 49.44 -9.66
C ILE A 80 -2.94 50.53 -10.73
N ALA A 81 -2.71 51.80 -10.36
CA ALA A 81 -2.85 52.93 -11.27
C ALA A 81 -1.94 52.79 -12.51
N ARG A 82 -0.70 52.34 -12.31
CA ARG A 82 0.28 52.12 -13.39
C ARG A 82 -0.06 50.94 -14.29
N SER A 83 -0.71 49.93 -13.74
CA SER A 83 -1.10 48.71 -14.47
C SER A 83 -2.39 48.89 -15.26
N ASN A 84 -3.05 50.05 -15.12
CA ASN A 84 -4.36 50.34 -15.71
C ASN A 84 -5.41 49.27 -15.35
N ILE A 85 -5.37 48.80 -14.10
CA ILE A 85 -6.33 47.85 -13.54
C ILE A 85 -7.07 48.50 -12.38
N THR A 86 -8.18 47.92 -11.98
CA THR A 86 -8.93 48.31 -10.79
C THR A 86 -8.58 47.40 -9.61
N ARG A 87 -8.89 47.85 -8.39
CA ARG A 87 -8.74 47.00 -7.20
C ARG A 87 -9.61 45.75 -7.26
N ALA A 88 -10.75 45.81 -7.95
CA ALA A 88 -11.67 44.68 -8.11
C ALA A 88 -11.05 43.56 -8.98
N ASP A 89 -10.24 43.91 -9.98
CA ASP A 89 -9.60 42.95 -10.89
C ASP A 89 -8.62 42.02 -10.15
N LEU A 90 -8.06 42.47 -9.04
CA LEU A 90 -7.19 41.65 -8.18
C LEU A 90 -7.97 40.54 -7.46
N PHE A 91 -9.29 40.67 -7.31
CA PHE A 91 -10.14 39.67 -6.67
C PHE A 91 -10.92 38.82 -7.67
N ASP A 92 -10.72 39.01 -8.98
CA ASP A 92 -11.37 38.21 -10.00
C ASP A 92 -10.82 36.76 -9.96
N ILE A 93 -11.68 35.83 -9.52
CA ILE A 93 -11.40 34.40 -9.46
C ILE A 93 -11.66 33.67 -10.77
N ARG A 94 -12.42 34.27 -11.70
CA ARG A 94 -12.87 33.64 -12.96
C ARG A 94 -11.84 33.78 -14.07
N ASN A 95 -11.04 34.85 -14.04
CA ASN A 95 -10.02 35.14 -15.04
C ASN A 95 -8.59 34.97 -14.51
N ILE A 96 -7.62 34.94 -15.42
CA ILE A 96 -6.20 34.90 -15.07
C ILE A 96 -5.82 36.21 -14.36
N PRO A 97 -5.07 36.17 -13.24
CA PRO A 97 -4.68 37.39 -12.53
C PRO A 97 -3.98 38.41 -13.43
N PRO A 98 -4.26 39.72 -13.24
CA PRO A 98 -3.64 40.77 -14.04
C PRO A 98 -2.15 40.91 -13.74
N HIS A 99 -1.40 41.55 -14.65
CA HIS A 99 -0.03 41.95 -14.37
C HIS A 99 -0.03 43.20 -13.47
N LEU A 100 0.67 43.11 -12.34
CA LEU A 100 0.91 44.24 -11.46
C LEU A 100 2.31 44.80 -11.73
N ASN A 101 2.36 45.94 -12.40
CA ASN A 101 3.58 46.59 -12.86
C ASN A 101 4.22 47.41 -11.73
N LEU A 102 5.35 46.91 -11.23
CA LEU A 102 6.23 47.58 -10.27
C LEU A 102 7.40 48.24 -11.01
N ARG A 103 7.92 49.35 -10.47
CA ARG A 103 9.19 49.94 -10.92
C ARG A 103 10.37 49.07 -10.46
N ASP A 104 11.54 49.28 -11.06
CA ASP A 104 12.73 48.49 -10.75
C ASP A 104 13.26 48.69 -9.32
N ASP A 105 12.95 49.83 -8.69
CA ASP A 105 13.24 50.16 -7.29
C ASP A 105 12.17 49.66 -6.30
N GLU A 106 10.99 49.29 -6.78
CA GLU A 106 9.87 48.79 -5.98
C GLU A 106 9.97 47.27 -5.81
N THR A 107 9.92 46.78 -4.56
CA THR A 107 10.05 45.35 -4.26
C THR A 107 8.97 44.83 -3.33
N LEU A 108 8.66 43.54 -3.47
CA LEU A 108 7.71 42.82 -2.64
C LEU A 108 8.43 41.79 -1.77
N ILE A 109 8.04 41.72 -0.50
CA ILE A 109 8.61 40.77 0.45
C ILE A 109 7.91 39.43 0.30
N THR A 110 8.67 38.39 -0.05
CA THR A 110 8.16 37.04 -0.25
C THR A 110 8.12 36.26 1.06
N LEU A 111 6.92 35.92 1.52
CA LEU A 111 6.71 35.19 2.78
C LEU A 111 6.99 33.69 2.63
N HIS A 112 6.66 33.09 1.47
CA HIS A 112 6.95 31.69 1.18
C HIS A 112 7.15 31.45 -0.33
N GLY A 113 7.62 30.26 -0.70
CA GLY A 113 7.82 29.89 -2.11
C GLY A 113 9.19 30.26 -2.69
N LYS A 114 10.15 30.67 -1.84
CA LYS A 114 11.52 31.07 -2.22
C LYS A 114 12.20 30.06 -3.16
N HIS A 115 12.12 28.74 -2.87
CA HIS A 115 12.70 27.70 -3.74
C HIS A 115 12.08 27.62 -5.13
N ARG A 116 10.78 27.91 -5.26
CA ARG A 116 10.07 27.89 -6.55
C ARG A 116 10.40 29.12 -7.38
N VAL A 117 10.43 30.28 -6.73
CA VAL A 117 10.86 31.54 -7.36
C VAL A 117 12.31 31.41 -7.84
N GLU A 118 13.18 30.81 -7.04
CA GLU A 118 14.58 30.57 -7.42
C GLU A 118 14.73 29.54 -8.54
N ALA A 119 14.01 28.42 -8.48
CA ALA A 119 13.98 27.44 -9.56
C ALA A 119 13.40 28.03 -10.85
N GLY A 120 12.39 28.91 -10.72
CA GLY A 120 11.77 29.65 -11.81
C GLY A 120 12.72 30.64 -12.44
N ARG A 121 13.49 31.38 -11.63
CA ARG A 121 14.54 32.30 -12.10
C ARG A 121 15.59 31.59 -12.97
N ARG A 122 15.89 30.32 -12.68
CA ARG A 122 16.83 29.50 -13.47
C ARG A 122 16.20 28.88 -14.72
N PHE A 123 14.88 28.76 -14.76
CA PHE A 123 14.15 28.01 -15.80
C PHE A 123 13.45 28.90 -16.83
N LEU A 124 12.95 30.06 -16.40
CA LEU A 124 12.13 30.95 -17.23
C LEU A 124 12.99 31.89 -18.06
N ASP A 125 12.51 32.22 -19.26
CA ASP A 125 13.06 33.29 -20.08
C ASP A 125 12.92 34.64 -19.37
N PRO A 126 13.95 35.51 -19.36
CA PRO A 126 13.87 36.86 -18.79
C PRO A 126 12.66 37.68 -19.26
N ALA A 127 12.22 37.52 -20.52
CA ALA A 127 11.06 38.23 -21.08
C ALA A 127 9.71 37.73 -20.54
N ASP A 128 9.63 36.49 -20.04
CA ASP A 128 8.42 35.87 -19.49
C ASP A 128 8.57 35.53 -17.98
N SER A 129 9.49 36.22 -17.30
CA SER A 129 9.88 35.94 -15.92
C SER A 129 8.92 36.54 -14.88
N TRP A 130 7.71 35.99 -14.78
CA TRP A 130 6.69 36.34 -13.77
C TRP A 130 6.22 35.14 -12.94
N TRP A 131 5.61 35.44 -11.78
CA TRP A 131 4.94 34.49 -10.90
C TRP A 131 3.62 35.07 -10.37
N ILE A 132 2.62 34.23 -10.08
CA ILE A 132 1.38 34.71 -9.42
C ILE A 132 1.63 34.83 -7.92
N ALA A 133 1.40 36.05 -7.41
CA ALA A 133 1.50 36.38 -6.02
C ALA A 133 0.13 36.68 -5.41
N GLU A 134 -0.11 36.12 -4.24
CA GLU A 134 -1.17 36.48 -3.31
C GLU A 134 -0.68 37.64 -2.45
N LEU A 135 -1.32 38.79 -2.62
CA LEU A 135 -0.91 40.05 -2.02
C LEU A 135 -1.54 40.19 -0.63
N TYR A 136 -0.73 40.49 0.38
CA TYR A 136 -1.17 40.79 1.73
C TYR A 136 -0.68 42.18 2.16
N SER A 137 -1.52 42.92 2.88
CA SER A 137 -1.13 44.22 3.43
C SER A 137 0.04 44.08 4.40
N THR A 138 0.95 45.06 4.40
CA THR A 138 2.02 45.15 5.40
C THR A 138 1.51 45.32 6.84
N GLN A 139 0.24 45.67 7.02
CA GLN A 139 -0.44 45.76 8.31
C GLN A 139 -0.88 44.39 8.88
N LEU A 140 -0.53 43.28 8.20
CA LEU A 140 -0.86 41.93 8.65
C LEU A 140 -0.22 41.63 10.04
N PRO A 141 -0.98 41.16 11.03
CA PRO A 141 -0.46 40.84 12.36
C PRO A 141 0.66 39.77 12.32
N GLN A 142 1.65 39.90 13.21
CA GLN A 142 2.85 39.04 13.23
C GLN A 142 2.54 37.54 13.37
N GLU A 143 1.49 37.19 14.12
CA GLU A 143 1.01 35.81 14.25
C GLU A 143 0.54 35.24 12.89
N ALA A 144 -0.23 36.02 12.14
CA ALA A 144 -0.72 35.62 10.82
C ALA A 144 0.41 35.56 9.78
N VAL A 145 1.43 36.42 9.90
CA VAL A 145 2.67 36.35 9.11
C VAL A 145 3.42 35.03 9.40
N LEU A 146 3.62 34.68 10.67
CA LEU A 146 4.27 33.42 11.07
C LEU A 146 3.52 32.20 10.52
N GLU A 147 2.20 32.24 10.55
CA GLU A 147 1.41 31.19 9.95
C GLU A 147 1.48 31.17 8.42
N LEU A 148 1.47 32.30 7.70
CA LEU A 148 1.66 32.29 6.24
C LEU A 148 3.04 31.76 5.84
N ARG A 149 4.07 31.99 6.67
CA ARG A 149 5.41 31.41 6.51
C ARG A 149 5.41 29.88 6.71
N THR A 150 4.60 29.39 7.64
CA THR A 150 4.54 27.95 8.00
C THR A 150 3.47 27.16 7.25
N GLN A 151 2.40 27.79 6.76
CA GLN A 151 1.24 27.15 6.10
C GLN A 151 1.64 26.43 4.80
N PHE A 152 2.60 26.95 4.05
CA PHE A 152 3.07 26.33 2.80
C PHE A 152 4.38 25.55 2.92
N SER A 153 4.86 25.30 4.16
CA SER A 153 5.73 24.15 4.44
C SER A 153 5.14 22.85 3.88
N ASN A 154 3.80 22.81 3.82
CA ASN A 154 2.98 21.66 3.54
C ASN A 154 1.98 21.95 2.40
N ALA A 155 2.38 22.65 1.32
CA ALA A 155 1.67 22.44 0.05
C ALA A 155 1.72 20.92 -0.18
N ARG A 156 0.64 20.22 0.14
CA ARG A 156 0.62 18.76 0.12
C ARG A 156 0.92 18.41 -1.32
N GLY A 157 2.13 17.92 -1.58
CA GLY A 157 2.29 17.06 -2.75
C GLY A 157 1.17 16.04 -2.66
N PHE A 158 0.60 15.65 -3.81
CA PHE A 158 -0.37 14.56 -3.85
C PHE A 158 0.04 13.51 -2.83
N SER A 159 -0.84 13.27 -1.86
CA SER A 159 -0.60 12.22 -0.88
C SER A 159 -0.35 10.92 -1.65
N ASP A 160 0.35 9.98 -1.02
CA ASP A 160 0.62 8.70 -1.66
C ASP A 160 -0.68 8.02 -2.15
N GLY A 161 -1.79 8.23 -1.43
CA GLY A 161 -3.13 7.79 -1.85
C GLY A 161 -3.67 8.51 -3.09
N GLU A 162 -3.44 9.81 -3.23
CA GLU A 162 -3.86 10.57 -4.43
C GLU A 162 -2.99 10.25 -5.64
N VAL A 163 -1.65 10.18 -5.47
CA VAL A 163 -0.74 9.73 -6.53
C VAL A 163 -1.15 8.35 -7.01
N PHE A 164 -1.40 7.44 -6.07
CA PHE A 164 -1.83 6.08 -6.38
C PHE A 164 -3.19 6.07 -7.10
N ARG A 165 -4.19 6.80 -6.60
CA ARG A 165 -5.54 6.84 -7.20
C ARG A 165 -5.47 7.25 -8.67
N TYR A 166 -4.76 8.33 -8.98
CA TYR A 166 -4.63 8.80 -10.35
C TYR A 166 -3.80 7.83 -11.19
N LEU A 167 -2.67 7.33 -10.68
CA LEU A 167 -1.90 6.29 -11.34
C LEU A 167 -2.79 5.12 -11.75
N ARG A 168 -3.61 4.62 -10.83
CA ARG A 168 -4.45 3.45 -11.08
C ARG A 168 -5.59 3.73 -12.05
N HIS A 169 -6.24 4.88 -11.92
CA HIS A 169 -7.27 5.33 -12.86
C HIS A 169 -6.74 5.34 -14.31
N TYR A 170 -5.56 5.93 -14.54
CA TYR A 170 -4.96 5.97 -15.88
C TYR A 170 -4.39 4.62 -16.34
N GLN A 171 -3.92 3.76 -15.43
CA GLN A 171 -3.56 2.37 -15.76
C GLN A 171 -4.78 1.58 -16.29
N LEU A 172 -5.96 1.74 -15.68
CA LEU A 172 -7.18 1.07 -16.11
C LEU A 172 -7.72 1.61 -17.45
N LEU A 173 -7.46 2.89 -17.74
CA LEU A 173 -7.77 3.51 -19.03
C LEU A 173 -6.71 3.22 -20.12
N ALA A 174 -5.63 2.50 -19.77
CA ALA A 174 -4.48 2.25 -20.64
C ALA A 174 -3.82 3.54 -21.21
N ASP A 175 -3.86 4.64 -20.46
CA ASP A 175 -3.19 5.90 -20.82
C ASP A 175 -1.74 5.91 -20.32
N GLU A 176 -0.83 5.33 -21.11
CA GLU A 176 0.59 5.20 -20.77
C GLU A 176 1.27 6.56 -20.50
N THR A 177 0.80 7.62 -21.15
CA THR A 177 1.36 8.97 -21.00
C THR A 177 1.06 9.52 -19.60
N GLN A 178 -0.17 9.36 -19.12
CA GLN A 178 -0.53 9.77 -17.77
C GLN A 178 0.07 8.84 -16.72
N VAL A 179 0.12 7.53 -16.96
CA VAL A 179 0.78 6.56 -16.07
C VAL A 179 2.22 6.96 -15.80
N GLY A 180 3.02 7.21 -16.84
CA GLY A 180 4.42 7.65 -16.68
C GLY A 180 4.58 8.95 -15.88
N LYS A 181 3.64 9.90 -16.02
CA LYS A 181 3.63 11.14 -15.22
C LYS A 181 3.41 10.90 -13.73
N TRP A 182 2.55 9.94 -13.37
CA TRP A 182 2.26 9.62 -11.97
C TRP A 182 3.33 8.71 -11.36
N GLU A 183 3.91 7.79 -12.14
CA GLU A 183 5.05 6.96 -11.70
C GLU A 183 6.27 7.79 -11.33
N ALA A 184 6.58 8.84 -12.11
CA ALA A 184 7.70 9.75 -11.84
C ALA A 184 7.60 10.49 -10.50
N ARG A 185 6.40 10.52 -9.87
CA ARG A 185 6.15 11.15 -8.57
C ARG A 185 6.38 10.20 -7.39
N LEU A 186 6.58 8.91 -7.65
CA LEU A 186 6.83 7.90 -6.62
C LEU A 186 8.32 7.74 -6.32
N SER A 187 8.66 7.41 -5.07
CA SER A 187 10.02 6.98 -4.74
C SER A 187 10.30 5.60 -5.34
N LYS A 188 11.58 5.24 -5.51
CA LYS A 188 11.97 3.93 -6.06
C LYS A 188 11.31 2.74 -5.35
N ASN A 189 11.18 2.81 -4.02
CA ASN A 189 10.50 1.74 -3.25
C ASN A 189 9.00 1.69 -3.55
N LYS A 190 8.34 2.85 -3.66
CA LYS A 190 6.91 2.93 -3.99
C LYS A 190 6.64 2.50 -5.43
N LEU A 191 7.56 2.80 -6.35
CA LEU A 191 7.52 2.33 -7.73
C LEU A 191 7.61 0.80 -7.81
N ASN A 192 8.47 0.19 -6.99
CA ASN A 192 8.54 -1.27 -6.87
C ASN A 192 7.24 -1.87 -6.31
N ASP A 193 6.59 -1.18 -5.37
CA ASP A 193 5.32 -1.65 -4.81
C ASP A 193 4.19 -1.61 -5.85
N VAL A 194 4.12 -0.58 -6.70
CA VAL A 194 3.11 -0.48 -7.78
C VAL A 194 3.45 -1.28 -9.04
N THR A 195 4.61 -1.95 -9.08
CA THR A 195 4.98 -2.91 -10.13
C THR A 195 4.91 -4.36 -9.64
N ASN A 196 4.69 -4.56 -8.34
CA ASN A 196 4.45 -5.87 -7.76
C ASN A 196 2.98 -6.27 -8.00
N LEU A 197 2.75 -7.33 -8.79
CA LEU A 197 1.43 -7.70 -9.26
C LEU A 197 0.45 -7.99 -8.11
N GLU A 198 0.93 -8.60 -7.02
CA GLU A 198 0.12 -8.90 -5.85
C GLU A 198 -0.39 -7.62 -5.17
N LEU A 199 0.50 -6.64 -4.99
CA LEU A 199 0.14 -5.35 -4.39
C LEU A 199 -0.78 -4.54 -5.30
N VAL A 200 -0.53 -4.56 -6.61
CA VAL A 200 -1.38 -3.90 -7.61
C VAL A 200 -2.79 -4.48 -7.59
N HIS A 201 -2.93 -5.80 -7.48
CA HIS A 201 -4.23 -6.45 -7.39
C HIS A 201 -5.03 -5.96 -6.17
N TYR A 202 -4.41 -5.92 -4.99
CA TYR A 202 -5.07 -5.42 -3.77
C TYR A 202 -5.54 -3.98 -3.93
N LEU A 203 -4.69 -3.13 -4.48
CA LEU A 203 -5.03 -1.72 -4.66
C LEU A 203 -6.12 -1.52 -5.73
N ASP A 204 -6.16 -2.38 -6.75
CA ASP A 204 -7.24 -2.43 -7.74
C ASP A 204 -8.57 -2.80 -7.10
N LEU A 205 -8.57 -3.76 -6.16
CA LEU A 205 -9.77 -4.12 -5.39
C LEU A 205 -10.26 -2.95 -4.55
N ILE A 206 -9.36 -2.20 -3.87
CA ILE A 206 -9.75 -0.99 -3.15
C ILE A 206 -10.44 0.00 -4.10
N TYR A 207 -9.83 0.30 -5.24
CA TYR A 207 -10.39 1.25 -6.20
C TYR A 207 -11.76 0.81 -6.72
N LYS A 208 -11.89 -0.45 -7.17
CA LYS A 208 -13.14 -1.01 -7.67
C LYS A 208 -14.23 -1.03 -6.60
N MET A 209 -13.89 -1.41 -5.38
CA MET A 209 -14.83 -1.46 -4.26
C MET A 209 -15.40 -0.09 -3.94
N TRP A 210 -14.56 0.92 -3.74
CA TRP A 210 -15.05 2.27 -3.43
C TRP A 210 -15.77 2.93 -4.60
N SER A 211 -15.36 2.64 -5.84
CA SER A 211 -16.09 3.11 -7.04
C SER A 211 -17.45 2.43 -7.18
N GLY A 212 -17.58 1.15 -6.79
CA GLY A 212 -18.86 0.44 -6.76
C GLY A 212 -19.78 0.90 -5.62
N ILE A 213 -19.21 1.21 -4.45
CA ILE A 213 -19.96 1.80 -3.33
C ILE A 213 -20.47 3.19 -3.69
N LEU A 214 -19.57 4.05 -4.19
CA LEU A 214 -19.84 5.43 -4.57
C LEU A 214 -20.22 5.50 -6.06
N ILE A 215 -21.50 5.33 -6.34
CA ILE A 215 -22.09 5.18 -7.68
C ILE A 215 -21.69 6.29 -8.67
N ARG A 216 -21.44 7.51 -8.18
CA ARG A 216 -21.17 8.69 -8.99
C ARG A 216 -19.86 9.35 -8.57
N GLU A 217 -19.11 9.85 -9.56
CA GLU A 217 -17.82 10.51 -9.29
C GLU A 217 -17.95 11.75 -8.41
N VAL A 218 -19.08 12.47 -8.50
CA VAL A 218 -19.37 13.64 -7.65
C VAL A 218 -19.38 13.29 -6.16
N ASN A 219 -19.68 12.03 -5.81
CA ASN A 219 -19.70 11.56 -4.42
C ASN A 219 -18.29 11.29 -3.89
N TYR A 220 -17.25 11.20 -4.74
CA TYR A 220 -15.87 11.00 -4.31
C TYR A 220 -15.33 12.18 -3.50
N SER A 221 -15.69 13.41 -3.86
CA SER A 221 -15.33 14.62 -3.11
C SER A 221 -16.10 14.79 -1.80
N LEU A 222 -17.20 14.04 -1.64
CA LEU A 222 -18.05 14.10 -0.45
C LEU A 222 -17.70 13.02 0.58
N LEU A 223 -16.88 12.04 0.21
CA LEU A 223 -16.36 11.01 1.12
C LEU A 223 -15.37 11.63 2.12
N ASP A 224 -15.70 11.53 3.39
CA ASP A 224 -14.84 11.98 4.49
C ASP A 224 -14.03 10.83 5.09
N MET A 225 -12.96 11.19 5.81
CA MET A 225 -12.06 10.23 6.45
C MET A 225 -12.74 9.42 7.57
N GLN A 226 -13.66 10.02 8.32
CA GLN A 226 -14.32 9.35 9.45
C GLN A 226 -15.21 8.22 8.94
N THR A 227 -15.93 8.44 7.84
CA THR A 227 -16.72 7.40 7.17
C THR A 227 -15.84 6.21 6.76
N VAL A 228 -14.67 6.45 6.15
CA VAL A 228 -13.74 5.37 5.78
C VAL A 228 -13.23 4.61 7.01
N GLN A 229 -12.88 5.33 8.08
CA GLN A 229 -12.39 4.73 9.32
C GLN A 229 -13.45 3.87 10.02
N SER A 230 -14.71 4.30 10.01
CA SER A 230 -15.83 3.55 10.59
C SER A 230 -16.21 2.32 9.76
N LEU A 231 -15.98 2.36 8.43
CA LEU A 231 -16.36 1.29 7.51
C LEU A 231 -15.26 0.25 7.29
N GLN A 232 -13.99 0.66 7.28
CA GLN A 232 -12.89 -0.27 7.03
C GLN A 232 -12.93 -1.45 8.00
N LEU A 233 -12.50 -2.63 7.54
CA LEU A 233 -12.47 -3.88 8.32
C LEU A 233 -13.83 -4.54 8.58
N LEU A 234 -14.95 -3.93 8.17
CA LEU A 234 -16.28 -4.53 8.32
C LEU A 234 -16.57 -5.56 7.21
N TYR A 235 -17.30 -6.62 7.55
CA TYR A 235 -17.72 -7.71 6.65
C TYR A 235 -19.26 -7.75 6.49
N PRO A 236 -19.85 -6.82 5.73
CA PRO A 236 -21.31 -6.61 5.67
C PRO A 236 -22.13 -7.83 5.19
N GLN A 237 -21.53 -8.70 4.39
CA GLN A 237 -22.19 -9.92 3.88
C GLN A 237 -22.13 -11.08 4.89
N LEU A 238 -21.03 -11.20 5.64
CA LEU A 238 -20.74 -12.37 6.48
C LEU A 238 -21.02 -12.15 7.97
N SER A 239 -21.04 -10.89 8.43
CA SER A 239 -21.22 -10.48 9.83
C SER A 239 -22.49 -9.64 10.02
N SER A 240 -23.44 -10.16 10.79
CA SER A 240 -24.70 -9.48 11.09
C SER A 240 -24.50 -8.26 11.98
N ILE A 241 -23.50 -8.28 12.85
CA ILE A 241 -23.12 -7.13 13.68
C ILE A 241 -22.61 -5.99 12.80
N ASP A 242 -21.74 -6.29 11.84
CA ASP A 242 -21.18 -5.28 10.94
C ASP A 242 -22.26 -4.69 10.02
N ARG A 243 -23.14 -5.55 9.49
CA ARG A 243 -24.32 -5.13 8.72
C ARG A 243 -25.21 -4.17 9.53
N THR A 244 -25.44 -4.49 10.81
CA THR A 244 -26.25 -3.65 11.71
C THR A 244 -25.54 -2.31 11.99
N ARG A 245 -24.23 -2.33 12.25
CA ARG A 245 -23.42 -1.11 12.45
C ARG A 245 -23.48 -0.18 11.23
N ILE A 246 -23.34 -0.73 10.01
CA ILE A 246 -23.45 0.04 8.76
C ILE A 246 -24.86 0.63 8.60
N ALA A 247 -25.89 -0.19 8.79
CA ALA A 247 -27.27 0.26 8.63
C ALA A 247 -27.64 1.38 9.62
N ALA A 248 -27.19 1.27 10.88
CA ALA A 248 -27.39 2.28 11.90
C ALA A 248 -26.63 3.58 11.57
N GLY A 249 -25.35 3.50 11.22
CA GLY A 249 -24.54 4.66 10.86
C GLY A 249 -25.04 5.41 9.62
N MET A 250 -25.62 4.69 8.65
CA MET A 250 -26.29 5.31 7.51
C MET A 250 -27.56 6.05 7.92
N ALA A 251 -28.34 5.50 8.85
CA ALA A 251 -29.59 6.09 9.33
C ALA A 251 -29.35 7.33 10.22
N SER A 252 -28.30 7.32 11.04
CA SER A 252 -27.93 8.42 11.94
C SER A 252 -27.14 9.55 11.26
N TYR A 253 -26.82 9.42 9.96
CA TYR A 253 -25.93 10.34 9.22
C TYR A 253 -24.49 10.42 9.76
N GLU A 254 -24.07 9.49 10.61
CA GLU A 254 -22.67 9.32 11.00
C GLU A 254 -21.80 8.86 9.81
N LEU A 255 -22.39 8.08 8.91
CA LEU A 255 -21.76 7.67 7.65
C LEU A 255 -22.24 8.55 6.49
N PHE A 256 -21.26 9.03 5.71
CA PHE A 256 -21.43 9.94 4.57
C PHE A 256 -22.24 11.21 4.93
N PRO A 257 -21.88 11.98 5.97
CA PRO A 257 -22.63 13.16 6.42
C PRO A 257 -22.80 14.25 5.35
N ASN A 258 -21.92 14.28 4.35
CA ASN A 258 -21.95 15.26 3.25
C ASN A 258 -22.86 14.85 2.09
N ILE A 259 -23.32 13.59 2.04
CA ILE A 259 -24.24 13.11 1.01
C ILE A 259 -25.66 13.22 1.57
N ARG A 260 -26.40 14.23 1.09
CA ARG A 260 -27.75 14.58 1.58
C ARG A 260 -28.87 14.07 0.67
N ASP A 261 -28.57 13.75 -0.58
CA ASP A 261 -29.55 13.18 -1.50
C ASP A 261 -29.98 11.78 -1.03
N ILE A 262 -31.29 11.58 -0.86
CA ILE A 262 -31.86 10.37 -0.25
C ILE A 262 -31.64 9.15 -1.17
N GLN A 263 -31.77 9.33 -2.49
CA GLN A 263 -31.60 8.22 -3.44
C GLN A 263 -30.14 7.74 -3.45
N ASP A 264 -29.18 8.67 -3.51
CA ASP A 264 -27.76 8.34 -3.44
C ASP A 264 -27.43 7.63 -2.11
N ARG A 265 -27.99 8.08 -0.99
CA ARG A 265 -27.80 7.42 0.32
C ARG A 265 -28.34 5.99 0.35
N ASP A 266 -29.55 5.76 -0.16
CA ASP A 266 -30.17 4.43 -0.17
C ASP A 266 -29.41 3.46 -1.09
N MET A 267 -28.93 3.95 -2.24
CA MET A 267 -28.11 3.16 -3.13
C MET A 267 -26.73 2.86 -2.52
N ILE A 268 -26.05 3.84 -1.91
CA ILE A 268 -24.76 3.64 -1.20
C ILE A 268 -24.94 2.61 -0.08
N LYS A 269 -25.99 2.71 0.73
CA LYS A 269 -26.31 1.74 1.78
C LYS A 269 -26.48 0.34 1.19
N THR A 270 -27.23 0.22 0.10
CA THR A 270 -27.45 -1.06 -0.59
C THR A 270 -26.14 -1.66 -1.09
N ASN A 271 -25.27 -0.85 -1.68
CA ASN A 271 -23.98 -1.29 -2.20
C ASN A 271 -23.03 -1.70 -1.08
N LEU A 272 -22.96 -0.94 0.02
CA LEU A 272 -22.19 -1.31 1.21
C LEU A 272 -22.61 -2.66 1.75
N LEU A 273 -23.91 -2.92 1.87
CA LEU A 273 -24.43 -4.18 2.41
C LEU A 273 -24.21 -5.40 1.50
N ARG A 274 -23.81 -5.16 0.24
CA ARG A 274 -23.49 -6.17 -0.78
C ARG A 274 -21.99 -6.37 -0.98
N VAL A 275 -21.13 -5.60 -0.31
CA VAL A 275 -19.68 -5.80 -0.43
C VAL A 275 -19.33 -7.24 -0.04
N GLU A 276 -18.71 -7.94 -0.99
CA GLU A 276 -18.18 -9.28 -0.79
C GLU A 276 -16.82 -9.16 -0.08
N GLY A 277 -16.69 -9.82 1.07
CA GLY A 277 -15.49 -9.73 1.90
C GLY A 277 -15.44 -8.47 2.78
N ARG A 278 -14.23 -8.04 3.09
CA ARG A 278 -13.96 -6.90 3.98
C ARG A 278 -13.99 -5.58 3.23
N ILE A 279 -14.52 -4.52 3.84
CA ILE A 279 -14.37 -3.17 3.30
C ILE A 279 -12.89 -2.76 3.41
N LEU A 280 -12.23 -2.66 2.25
CA LEU A 280 -10.80 -2.39 2.15
C LEU A 280 -10.49 -0.89 2.17
N SER A 281 -9.32 -0.53 2.67
CA SER A 281 -8.75 0.82 2.65
C SER A 281 -7.23 0.78 2.52
N LEU A 282 -6.59 1.93 2.31
CA LEU A 282 -5.11 2.00 2.32
C LEU A 282 -4.52 1.56 3.66
N VAL A 283 -5.23 1.75 4.78
CA VAL A 283 -4.81 1.24 6.10
C VAL A 283 -4.76 -0.30 6.07
N THR A 284 -5.84 -0.94 5.56
CA THR A 284 -5.89 -2.40 5.45
C THR A 284 -4.79 -2.94 4.54
N PHE A 285 -4.51 -2.25 3.42
CA PHE A 285 -3.40 -2.60 2.53
C PHE A 285 -2.06 -2.58 3.27
N PHE A 286 -1.71 -1.46 3.93
CA PHE A 286 -0.43 -1.35 4.63
C PHE A 286 -0.29 -2.35 5.79
N ASP A 287 -1.40 -2.69 6.46
CA ASP A 287 -1.40 -3.71 7.49
C ASP A 287 -1.21 -5.11 6.89
N ASP A 288 -1.99 -5.47 5.88
CA ASP A 288 -1.99 -6.80 5.29
C ASP A 288 -0.70 -7.11 4.53
N THR A 289 -0.01 -6.10 3.97
CA THR A 289 1.34 -6.30 3.41
C THR A 289 2.35 -6.82 4.44
N LYS A 290 2.09 -6.61 5.74
CA LYS A 290 2.93 -7.17 6.82
C LYS A 290 2.83 -8.70 6.88
N CYS A 291 1.77 -9.32 6.35
CA CYS A 291 1.61 -10.77 6.19
C CYS A 291 2.47 -11.33 5.06
N LEU A 292 2.54 -10.61 3.94
CA LEU A 292 3.30 -11.07 2.78
C LEU A 292 4.80 -10.96 2.98
N LYS A 293 5.29 -9.96 3.74
CA LYS A 293 6.74 -9.71 3.91
C LYS A 293 7.54 -10.94 4.39
N PRO A 294 7.15 -11.68 5.45
CA PRO A 294 7.82 -12.92 5.84
C PRO A 294 7.78 -14.00 4.75
N CYS A 295 6.64 -14.14 4.09
CA CYS A 295 6.41 -15.17 3.07
C CYS A 295 7.24 -14.89 1.81
N ALA A 296 7.26 -13.64 1.34
CA ALA A 296 8.09 -13.20 0.23
C ALA A 296 9.58 -13.47 0.49
N LYS A 297 10.07 -13.26 1.72
CA LYS A 297 11.47 -13.58 2.09
C LYS A 297 11.78 -15.08 1.94
N ILE A 298 10.80 -15.95 2.24
CA ILE A 298 10.94 -17.40 2.06
C ILE A 298 10.97 -17.74 0.57
N LEU A 299 10.00 -17.25 -0.18
CA LEU A 299 9.90 -17.54 -1.62
C LEU A 299 11.10 -17.03 -2.42
N LYS A 300 11.68 -15.88 -2.02
CA LYS A 300 12.92 -15.37 -2.63
C LYS A 300 14.11 -16.32 -2.51
N LYS A 301 14.10 -17.29 -1.57
CA LYS A 301 15.18 -18.29 -1.47
C LYS A 301 15.08 -19.38 -2.54
N LEU A 302 13.95 -19.50 -3.23
CA LEU A 302 13.79 -20.37 -4.40
C LEU A 302 14.29 -19.72 -5.69
N LEU A 303 14.74 -18.47 -5.64
CA LEU A 303 15.11 -17.66 -6.80
C LEU A 303 16.56 -17.14 -6.67
N PRO A 304 17.21 -16.83 -7.80
CA PRO A 304 18.49 -16.15 -7.79
C PRO A 304 18.43 -14.79 -7.09
N ALA A 305 19.57 -14.36 -6.54
CA ALA A 305 19.68 -13.01 -5.98
C ALA A 305 19.41 -11.95 -7.07
N LYS A 306 18.70 -10.87 -6.70
CA LYS A 306 18.35 -9.67 -7.51
C LYS A 306 16.98 -9.65 -8.21
N GLU A 307 16.12 -10.64 -8.00
CA GLU A 307 14.76 -10.59 -8.57
C GLU A 307 13.88 -9.52 -7.90
N ALA A 308 13.34 -8.60 -8.71
CA ALA A 308 12.49 -7.50 -8.25
C ALA A 308 11.04 -7.93 -8.01
N SER A 309 10.45 -8.71 -8.95
CA SER A 309 9.07 -9.20 -8.88
C SER A 309 9.04 -10.72 -8.75
N LEU A 310 8.39 -11.21 -7.69
CA LEU A 310 8.21 -12.65 -7.48
C LEU A 310 7.37 -13.28 -8.59
N TYR A 311 6.25 -12.65 -8.94
CA TYR A 311 5.36 -13.15 -9.99
C TYR A 311 6.10 -13.38 -11.31
N HIS A 312 6.83 -12.39 -11.82
CA HIS A 312 7.54 -12.53 -13.09
C HIS A 312 8.69 -13.54 -12.98
N ALA A 313 9.43 -13.55 -11.87
CA ALA A 313 10.55 -14.46 -11.66
C ALA A 313 10.11 -15.93 -11.60
N PHE A 314 8.97 -16.22 -10.96
CA PHE A 314 8.40 -17.57 -10.95
C PHE A 314 7.74 -17.92 -12.29
N THR A 315 7.05 -16.96 -12.91
CA THR A 315 6.37 -17.16 -14.21
C THR A 315 7.35 -17.56 -15.30
N SER A 316 8.52 -16.91 -15.39
CA SER A 316 9.55 -17.24 -16.39
C SER A 316 10.24 -18.59 -16.14
N ARG A 317 10.04 -19.18 -14.96
CA ARG A 317 10.67 -20.43 -14.49
C ARG A 317 9.67 -21.58 -14.34
N PHE A 318 8.43 -21.36 -14.75
CA PHE A 318 7.42 -22.40 -14.76
C PHE A 318 7.60 -23.26 -16.00
N THR A 319 7.90 -24.54 -15.79
CA THR A 319 8.03 -25.56 -16.83
C THR A 319 6.87 -26.53 -16.73
N GLN A 320 6.25 -26.83 -17.87
CA GLN A 320 5.14 -27.77 -17.92
C GLN A 320 5.69 -29.19 -17.83
N GLN A 321 5.45 -29.89 -16.70
CA GLN A 321 5.84 -31.29 -16.57
C GLN A 321 4.89 -32.24 -17.32
N GLN A 322 3.61 -31.88 -17.47
CA GLN A 322 2.59 -32.61 -18.23
C GLN A 322 1.60 -31.61 -18.87
N GLU A 323 1.35 -31.73 -20.18
CA GLU A 323 0.45 -30.83 -20.89
C GLU A 323 -0.97 -30.83 -20.28
N GLY A 324 -1.52 -29.64 -20.02
CA GLY A 324 -2.92 -29.46 -19.63
C GLY A 324 -3.34 -29.86 -18.20
N ARG A 325 -2.42 -30.23 -17.31
CA ARG A 325 -2.77 -30.65 -15.92
C ARG A 325 -2.18 -29.74 -14.84
N ALA A 326 -3.00 -29.39 -13.85
CA ALA A 326 -2.64 -28.64 -12.65
C ALA A 326 -2.57 -29.57 -11.44
N HIS A 327 -1.40 -29.64 -10.79
CA HIS A 327 -1.24 -30.34 -9.52
C HIS A 327 -1.61 -29.40 -8.36
N VAL A 328 -2.56 -29.82 -7.53
CA VAL A 328 -3.03 -29.05 -6.38
C VAL A 328 -2.89 -29.89 -5.12
N GLN A 329 -2.11 -29.36 -4.18
CA GLN A 329 -2.03 -29.83 -2.82
C GLN A 329 -3.30 -29.38 -2.08
N VAL A 330 -4.14 -30.35 -1.73
CA VAL A 330 -5.42 -30.10 -1.06
C VAL A 330 -5.28 -30.11 0.46
N GLN A 331 -4.37 -30.94 0.98
CA GLN A 331 -4.00 -31.02 2.40
C GLN A 331 -2.51 -31.33 2.55
N GLU A 332 -2.03 -31.44 3.79
CA GLU A 332 -0.68 -31.98 4.04
C GLU A 332 -0.56 -33.37 3.41
N PHE A 333 0.40 -33.53 2.50
CA PHE A 333 0.69 -34.76 1.75
C PHE A 333 -0.39 -35.28 0.78
N GLU A 334 -1.54 -34.62 0.64
CA GLU A 334 -2.61 -35.02 -0.27
C GLU A 334 -2.63 -34.16 -1.54
N TRP A 335 -2.76 -34.81 -2.70
CA TRP A 335 -2.64 -34.18 -4.02
C TRP A 335 -3.77 -34.60 -4.94
N HIS A 336 -4.35 -33.61 -5.62
CA HIS A 336 -5.29 -33.82 -6.72
C HIS A 336 -4.70 -33.24 -8.01
N THR A 337 -5.12 -33.81 -9.14
CA THR A 337 -4.75 -33.32 -10.47
C THR A 337 -6.02 -32.89 -11.18
N TYR A 338 -6.00 -31.68 -11.72
CA TYR A 338 -7.13 -31.08 -12.43
C TYR A 338 -6.73 -30.78 -13.86
N ASP A 339 -7.64 -31.01 -14.81
CA ASP A 339 -7.44 -30.57 -16.18
C ASP A 339 -7.70 -29.06 -16.28
N GLY A 340 -6.89 -28.33 -17.05
CA GLY A 340 -7.03 -26.89 -17.19
C GLY A 340 -6.01 -26.24 -18.12
N MET A 341 -6.20 -24.96 -18.39
CA MET A 341 -5.27 -24.19 -19.22
C MET A 341 -3.93 -23.97 -18.50
N MET A 342 -2.84 -23.88 -19.26
CA MET A 342 -1.49 -23.66 -18.69
C MET A 342 -1.41 -22.44 -17.76
N ASN A 343 -2.08 -21.35 -18.10
CA ASN A 343 -2.09 -20.14 -17.27
C ASN A 343 -2.78 -20.37 -15.91
N GLN A 344 -3.83 -21.20 -15.86
CA GLN A 344 -4.53 -21.56 -14.62
C GLN A 344 -3.67 -22.50 -13.77
N ALA A 345 -3.03 -23.50 -14.38
CA ALA A 345 -2.10 -24.39 -13.70
C ALA A 345 -0.92 -23.62 -13.08
N ARG A 346 -0.35 -22.67 -13.83
CA ARG A 346 0.72 -21.79 -13.35
C ARG A 346 0.27 -20.89 -12.21
N ALA A 347 -0.91 -20.27 -12.33
CA ALA A 347 -1.47 -19.45 -11.25
C ALA A 347 -1.68 -20.30 -9.98
N ALA A 348 -2.35 -21.45 -10.09
CA ALA A 348 -2.55 -22.36 -8.97
C ALA A 348 -1.23 -22.81 -8.33
N ALA A 349 -0.21 -23.13 -9.14
CA ALA A 349 1.12 -23.46 -8.65
C ALA A 349 1.75 -22.30 -7.85
N TYR A 350 1.68 -21.08 -8.37
CA TYR A 350 2.22 -19.91 -7.70
C TYR A 350 1.54 -19.62 -6.36
N LEU A 351 0.20 -19.72 -6.33
CA LEU A 351 -0.59 -19.52 -5.12
C LEU A 351 -0.29 -20.57 -4.05
N GLN A 352 -0.03 -21.81 -4.44
CA GLN A 352 0.34 -22.87 -3.49
C GLN A 352 1.68 -22.59 -2.79
N LEU A 353 2.65 -21.95 -3.46
CA LEU A 353 3.90 -21.53 -2.82
C LEU A 353 3.65 -20.46 -1.75
N TRP A 354 2.80 -19.46 -2.04
CA TRP A 354 2.42 -18.45 -1.06
C TRP A 354 1.69 -19.05 0.13
N LEU A 355 0.74 -19.95 -0.12
CA LEU A 355 0.02 -20.64 0.94
C LEU A 355 0.97 -21.48 1.79
N PHE A 356 1.92 -22.22 1.20
CA PHE A 356 2.95 -22.93 1.96
C PHE A 356 3.75 -21.99 2.85
N ALA A 357 4.23 -20.87 2.31
CA ALA A 357 4.98 -19.90 3.09
C ALA A 357 4.15 -19.31 4.24
N MET A 358 2.87 -18.99 4.00
CA MET A 358 1.96 -18.50 5.04
C MET A 358 1.68 -19.54 6.13
N ARG A 359 1.64 -20.84 5.78
CA ARG A 359 1.50 -21.93 6.74
C ARG A 359 2.72 -22.13 7.62
N ASN A 360 3.91 -21.77 7.15
CA ASN A 360 5.18 -22.23 7.74
C ASN A 360 6.13 -21.10 8.16
N PHE A 361 5.83 -19.84 7.87
CA PHE A 361 6.79 -18.75 8.05
C PHE A 361 7.48 -18.66 9.42
N PRO A 362 6.81 -18.89 10.57
CA PRO A 362 7.47 -18.74 11.86
C PRO A 362 8.58 -19.76 12.08
N TYR A 363 8.39 -20.98 11.56
CA TYR A 363 9.34 -22.09 11.63
C TYR A 363 10.45 -21.99 10.58
N MET A 364 10.31 -21.13 9.57
CA MET A 364 11.31 -21.01 8.48
C MET A 364 12.23 -19.80 8.63
N ASN A 365 11.75 -18.70 9.22
CA ASN A 365 12.54 -17.46 9.30
C ASN A 365 12.42 -16.68 10.62
N LYS A 366 11.83 -17.31 11.67
CA LYS A 366 11.59 -16.71 13.00
C LYS A 366 10.76 -15.43 13.01
N GLN A 367 10.14 -15.03 11.89
CA GLN A 367 9.15 -13.96 11.90
C GLN A 367 7.90 -14.46 12.60
N LYS A 368 7.37 -13.68 13.54
CA LYS A 368 6.31 -14.16 14.44
C LYS A 368 4.93 -13.64 14.00
N PRO A 369 3.86 -14.44 14.21
CA PRO A 369 2.51 -13.91 14.38
C PRO A 369 2.47 -12.88 15.51
N ARG A 370 1.39 -12.11 15.61
CA ARG A 370 1.20 -11.17 16.72
C ARG A 370 0.98 -11.94 18.02
N LYS A 371 1.50 -11.39 19.11
CA LYS A 371 1.29 -11.92 20.45
C LYS A 371 -0.16 -11.67 20.90
N ASP A 372 -0.80 -12.69 21.47
CA ASP A 372 -2.09 -12.56 22.16
C ASP A 372 -1.94 -11.76 23.47
N SER A 373 -2.97 -10.99 23.83
CA SER A 373 -2.96 -10.20 25.06
C SER A 373 -2.72 -11.08 26.29
N GLY A 374 -1.84 -10.64 27.19
CA GLY A 374 -1.50 -11.37 28.41
C GLY A 374 -0.70 -12.68 28.22
N LYS A 375 -0.32 -13.06 27.00
CA LYS A 375 0.48 -14.27 26.72
C LYS A 375 1.98 -13.95 26.55
N PRO A 376 2.90 -14.91 26.76
CA PRO A 376 4.31 -14.71 26.43
C PRO A 376 4.51 -14.53 24.93
N ASP A 377 5.65 -13.96 24.55
CA ASP A 377 6.03 -13.86 23.13
C ASP A 377 6.17 -15.26 22.52
N PRO A 378 5.53 -15.54 21.37
CA PRO A 378 5.65 -16.83 20.71
C PRO A 378 7.11 -17.16 20.40
N GLN A 379 7.52 -18.41 20.68
CA GLN A 379 8.84 -18.92 20.32
C GLN A 379 8.70 -20.01 19.26
N TYR A 380 9.60 -19.98 18.29
CA TYR A 380 9.61 -20.88 17.16
C TYR A 380 11.03 -21.34 16.88
N GLU A 381 11.20 -22.65 16.82
CA GLU A 381 12.43 -23.29 16.40
C GLU A 381 12.46 -23.38 14.88
N LEU A 382 13.66 -23.16 14.31
CA LEU A 382 13.84 -23.27 12.88
C LEU A 382 13.82 -24.74 12.48
N ARG A 383 13.03 -25.06 11.46
CA ARG A 383 12.91 -26.42 10.92
C ARG A 383 13.53 -26.48 9.53
N GLU A 384 14.66 -27.16 9.40
CA GLU A 384 15.36 -27.31 8.12
C GLU A 384 14.53 -28.13 7.12
N GLU A 385 13.78 -29.11 7.62
CA GLU A 385 12.87 -29.96 6.83
C GLU A 385 11.90 -29.15 5.97
N MET A 386 11.39 -28.02 6.48
CA MET A 386 10.44 -27.18 5.74
C MET A 386 11.05 -26.52 4.50
N TRP A 387 12.37 -26.30 4.48
CA TRP A 387 13.05 -25.78 3.29
C TRP A 387 13.18 -26.86 2.22
N TYR A 388 13.44 -28.10 2.63
CA TYR A 388 13.45 -29.26 1.75
C TYR A 388 12.04 -29.51 1.16
N GLU A 389 11.01 -29.51 2.01
CA GLU A 389 9.60 -29.63 1.59
C GLU A 389 9.17 -28.52 0.62
N LEU A 390 9.59 -27.27 0.86
CA LEU A 390 9.33 -26.15 -0.05
C LEU A 390 10.00 -26.37 -1.42
N GLY A 391 11.23 -26.87 -1.43
CA GLY A 391 11.94 -27.24 -2.66
C GLY A 391 11.18 -28.31 -3.44
N GLN A 392 10.82 -29.40 -2.77
CA GLN A 392 10.04 -30.49 -3.38
C GLN A 392 8.69 -29.99 -3.93
N LEU A 393 7.98 -29.17 -3.15
CA LEU A 393 6.74 -28.54 -3.57
C LEU A 393 6.93 -27.71 -4.85
N ALA A 394 7.90 -26.79 -4.86
CA ALA A 394 8.17 -25.94 -6.01
C ALA A 394 8.52 -26.76 -7.27
N TYR A 395 9.35 -27.80 -7.12
CA TYR A 395 9.72 -28.68 -8.22
C TYR A 395 8.53 -29.48 -8.75
N LYS A 396 7.71 -30.08 -7.87
CA LYS A 396 6.50 -30.83 -8.23
C LYS A 396 5.44 -29.95 -8.90
N LEU A 397 5.38 -28.68 -8.52
CA LEU A 397 4.51 -27.69 -9.15
C LEU A 397 5.03 -27.19 -10.51
N GLY A 398 6.23 -27.59 -10.93
CA GLY A 398 6.80 -27.24 -12.23
C GLY A 398 7.76 -26.06 -12.23
N PHE A 399 8.09 -25.47 -11.08
CA PHE A 399 9.10 -24.39 -11.02
C PHE A 399 10.52 -24.93 -11.07
N ARG A 400 11.42 -24.21 -11.77
CA ARG A 400 12.82 -24.61 -11.94
C ARG A 400 13.78 -23.47 -11.62
N SER A 401 14.78 -23.77 -10.79
CA SER A 401 15.91 -22.89 -10.51
C SER A 401 17.04 -23.70 -9.88
N LYS A 402 18.28 -23.18 -9.96
CA LYS A 402 19.43 -23.82 -9.29
C LYS A 402 19.24 -23.88 -7.77
N GLU A 403 18.53 -22.90 -7.23
CA GLU A 403 18.19 -22.81 -5.81
C GLU A 403 17.21 -23.92 -5.41
N ILE A 404 16.18 -24.18 -6.22
CA ILE A 404 15.25 -25.31 -6.01
C ILE A 404 16.00 -26.63 -6.07
N ASP A 405 16.82 -26.85 -7.11
CA ASP A 405 17.60 -28.08 -7.25
C ASP A 405 18.56 -28.29 -6.07
N LYS A 406 19.18 -27.21 -5.58
CA LYS A 406 20.04 -27.26 -4.39
C LYS A 406 19.25 -27.61 -3.13
N MET A 407 18.04 -27.07 -2.96
CA MET A 407 17.21 -27.39 -1.78
C MET A 407 16.84 -28.88 -1.76
N ILE A 408 16.45 -29.45 -2.90
CA ILE A 408 16.02 -30.86 -2.99
C ILE A 408 17.19 -31.84 -2.86
N LYS A 409 18.42 -31.43 -3.23
CA LYS A 409 19.61 -32.28 -3.05
C LYS A 409 20.07 -32.40 -1.59
N ASN A 410 19.64 -31.50 -0.70
CA ASN A 410 20.11 -31.44 0.68
C ASN A 410 19.03 -31.93 1.65
N ASP A 411 18.69 -33.22 1.61
CA ASP A 411 17.71 -33.83 2.51
C ASP A 411 18.18 -33.77 3.98
N PRO A 412 17.47 -33.05 4.88
CA PRO A 412 17.82 -32.99 6.29
C PRO A 412 17.73 -34.37 6.97
N LEU A 413 16.82 -35.24 6.52
CA LEU A 413 16.71 -36.60 7.08
C LEU A 413 17.97 -37.41 6.77
N GLU A 414 18.48 -37.31 5.55
CA GLU A 414 19.73 -37.97 5.16
C GLU A 414 20.90 -37.48 6.02
N LYS A 415 20.98 -36.17 6.32
CA LYS A 415 22.00 -35.63 7.24
C LYS A 415 21.86 -36.18 8.65
N ILE A 416 20.63 -36.27 9.17
CA ILE A 416 20.37 -36.82 10.50
C ILE A 416 20.78 -38.29 10.56
N VAL A 417 20.37 -39.10 9.59
CA VAL A 417 20.72 -40.53 9.52
C VAL A 417 22.24 -40.71 9.42
N ARG A 418 22.92 -39.95 8.54
CA ARG A 418 24.39 -39.96 8.45
C ARG A 418 25.04 -39.62 9.79
N SER A 419 24.63 -38.51 10.42
CA SER A 419 25.21 -38.07 11.69
C SER A 419 25.02 -39.09 12.82
N PHE A 420 23.87 -39.77 12.84
CA PHE A 420 23.59 -40.82 13.81
C PHE A 420 24.53 -42.02 13.63
N ILE A 421 24.73 -42.47 12.38
CA ILE A 421 25.63 -43.60 12.06
C ILE A 421 27.06 -43.29 12.52
N PHE A 422 27.61 -42.13 12.13
CA PHE A 422 28.98 -41.76 12.49
C PHE A 422 29.17 -41.52 13.99
N ARG A 423 28.12 -41.08 14.70
CA ARG A 423 28.17 -40.97 16.16
C ARG A 423 28.21 -42.33 16.85
N MET A 424 27.55 -43.34 16.29
CA MET A 424 27.52 -44.70 16.86
C MET A 424 28.74 -45.54 16.46
N ARG A 425 29.46 -45.14 15.42
CA ARG A 425 30.69 -45.78 14.92
C ARG A 425 31.76 -44.71 14.62
N PRO A 426 32.34 -44.09 15.67
CA PRO A 426 33.38 -43.09 15.50
C PRO A 426 34.63 -43.72 14.87
N ASN A 427 35.29 -42.99 13.98
CA ASN A 427 36.43 -43.47 13.19
C ASN A 427 37.64 -43.90 14.03
N ASP A 428 37.73 -43.42 15.28
CA ASP A 428 38.83 -43.75 16.19
C ASP A 428 38.76 -45.20 16.72
N ASP A 429 37.55 -45.77 16.79
CA ASP A 429 37.29 -47.09 17.38
C ASP A 429 36.91 -48.16 16.33
N TYR A 430 36.63 -47.76 15.08
CA TYR A 430 36.11 -48.63 14.03
C TYR A 430 36.75 -48.32 12.67
N ASN A 431 37.05 -49.36 11.88
CA ASN A 431 37.45 -49.19 10.49
C ASN A 431 36.25 -48.70 9.67
N THR A 432 36.29 -47.43 9.28
CA THR A 432 35.18 -46.68 8.67
C THR A 432 35.52 -46.18 7.27
N ASP A 433 36.69 -46.56 6.72
CA ASP A 433 37.26 -45.99 5.49
C ASP A 433 36.33 -46.10 4.26
N ASN A 434 35.44 -47.10 4.24
CA ASN A 434 34.43 -47.30 3.19
C ASN A 434 32.97 -47.24 3.69
N LEU A 435 32.75 -47.02 4.99
CA LEU A 435 31.42 -47.12 5.62
C LEU A 435 30.41 -46.18 4.98
N GLU A 436 30.82 -44.97 4.59
CA GLU A 436 29.92 -44.01 3.95
C GLU A 436 29.44 -44.47 2.57
N SER A 437 30.35 -45.03 1.77
CA SER A 437 30.03 -45.54 0.43
C SER A 437 29.15 -46.80 0.52
N GLU A 438 29.46 -47.70 1.44
CA GLU A 438 28.71 -48.94 1.67
C GLU A 438 27.30 -48.68 2.19
N LEU A 439 27.14 -47.70 3.10
CA LEU A 439 25.84 -47.38 3.68
C LEU A 439 25.00 -46.42 2.84
N GLN A 440 25.55 -45.78 1.81
CA GLN A 440 24.81 -44.81 1.00
C GLN A 440 23.52 -45.41 0.44
N GLY A 441 23.54 -46.66 -0.02
CA GLY A 441 22.36 -47.37 -0.52
C GLY A 441 21.28 -47.55 0.57
N GLU A 442 21.69 -47.98 1.76
CA GLU A 442 20.81 -48.20 2.91
C GLU A 442 20.23 -46.90 3.46
N ILE A 443 21.05 -45.84 3.53
CA ILE A 443 20.60 -44.51 3.95
C ILE A 443 19.52 -43.99 2.99
N VAL A 444 19.75 -44.08 1.69
CA VAL A 444 18.77 -43.68 0.67
C VAL A 444 17.50 -44.52 0.78
N HIS A 445 17.63 -45.83 1.01
CA HIS A 445 16.48 -46.72 1.18
C HIS A 445 15.65 -46.36 2.42
N LEU A 446 16.29 -46.15 3.58
CA LEU A 446 15.64 -45.73 4.81
C LEU A 446 14.95 -44.37 4.65
N CYS A 447 15.63 -43.38 4.07
CA CYS A 447 15.04 -42.06 3.83
C CYS A 447 13.81 -42.17 2.94
N ARG A 448 13.89 -42.95 1.84
CA ARG A 448 12.73 -43.20 0.96
C ARG A 448 11.58 -43.88 1.71
N PHE A 449 11.88 -44.87 2.55
CA PHE A 449 10.87 -45.54 3.37
C PHE A 449 10.17 -44.55 4.30
N LEU A 450 10.94 -43.77 5.07
CA LEU A 450 10.41 -42.81 6.03
C LEU A 450 9.59 -41.70 5.35
N HIS A 451 10.06 -41.16 4.22
CA HIS A 451 9.30 -40.21 3.40
C HIS A 451 8.04 -40.82 2.77
N GLY A 452 8.03 -42.14 2.58
CA GLY A 452 6.91 -42.90 2.05
C GLY A 452 5.87 -43.30 3.10
N ILE A 453 6.13 -43.09 4.40
CA ILE A 453 5.15 -43.38 5.44
C ILE A 453 3.96 -42.43 5.25
N PRO A 454 2.75 -42.96 5.01
CA PRO A 454 1.59 -42.11 4.79
C PRO A 454 1.26 -41.36 6.08
N PHE A 455 1.21 -40.04 5.98
CA PHE A 455 0.67 -39.20 7.03
C PHE A 455 -0.79 -39.59 7.28
N ARG A 456 -1.20 -39.67 8.55
CA ARG A 456 -2.62 -39.84 8.91
C ARG A 456 -3.25 -38.45 9.04
N PRO A 457 -3.98 -37.96 8.03
CA PRO A 457 -4.63 -36.66 8.17
C PRO A 457 -5.68 -36.75 9.28
N SER A 458 -5.67 -35.79 10.20
CA SER A 458 -6.90 -35.42 10.88
C SER A 458 -7.77 -34.77 9.81
N VAL A 459 -8.85 -35.43 9.35
CA VAL A 459 -9.76 -34.85 8.34
C VAL A 459 -10.18 -33.47 8.83
N PRO A 460 -9.71 -32.38 8.21
CA PRO A 460 -10.07 -31.05 8.67
C PRO A 460 -11.55 -30.87 8.32
N VAL A 461 -12.41 -30.73 9.33
CA VAL A 461 -13.75 -30.18 9.12
C VAL A 461 -13.53 -28.82 8.45
N CYS A 462 -14.17 -28.58 7.30
CA CYS A 462 -13.98 -27.38 6.51
C CYS A 462 -14.02 -26.14 7.42
N ALA A 463 -13.03 -25.25 7.30
CA ALA A 463 -13.04 -24.03 8.08
C ALA A 463 -14.23 -23.14 7.69
N GLU A 464 -14.96 -22.71 8.70
CA GLU A 464 -16.05 -21.75 8.54
C GLU A 464 -15.46 -20.34 8.38
N VAL A 465 -16.05 -19.55 7.47
CA VAL A 465 -15.61 -18.17 7.22
C VAL A 465 -16.22 -17.18 8.21
N ASN A 466 -17.28 -17.57 8.92
CA ASN A 466 -17.97 -16.80 9.95
C ASN A 466 -18.37 -17.70 11.13
N THR A 467 -18.83 -17.11 12.24
CA THR A 467 -19.09 -17.84 13.50
C THR A 467 -20.06 -17.08 14.40
N ASP A 468 -20.81 -17.81 15.23
CA ASP A 468 -21.74 -17.25 16.23
C ASP A 468 -21.17 -17.21 17.66
N THR A 469 -20.04 -17.86 17.92
CA THR A 469 -19.47 -18.02 19.27
C THR A 469 -18.36 -17.00 19.54
N GLU A 470 -17.16 -17.26 19.03
CA GLU A 470 -15.97 -16.41 19.17
C GLU A 470 -15.45 -16.04 17.78
N GLY A 471 -15.52 -14.76 17.43
CA GLY A 471 -14.98 -14.24 16.18
C GLY A 471 -14.08 -13.04 16.39
N ALA A 472 -13.54 -12.51 15.29
CA ALA A 472 -12.66 -11.36 15.29
C ALA A 472 -13.47 -10.05 15.47
N ASP A 473 -14.22 -9.88 16.56
CA ASP A 473 -15.03 -8.66 16.76
C ASP A 473 -14.15 -7.41 16.92
N ASP A 474 -12.99 -7.57 17.58
CA ASP A 474 -11.98 -6.51 17.63
C ASP A 474 -11.33 -6.33 16.26
N SER A 475 -11.43 -5.11 15.74
CA SER A 475 -10.78 -4.62 14.52
C SER A 475 -9.31 -5.03 14.40
N ALA A 476 -8.58 -5.13 15.53
CA ALA A 476 -7.19 -5.54 15.56
C ALA A 476 -6.96 -6.96 15.02
N TYR A 477 -7.94 -7.86 15.10
CA TYR A 477 -7.85 -9.23 14.58
C TYR A 477 -8.21 -9.33 13.09
N ARG A 478 -8.70 -8.24 12.50
CA ARG A 478 -9.23 -8.22 11.14
C ARG A 478 -8.24 -7.72 10.09
N SER A 479 -7.00 -7.36 10.45
CA SER A 479 -5.96 -6.95 9.50
C SER A 479 -4.56 -7.33 9.95
N GLY A 480 -3.65 -7.35 8.97
CA GLY A 480 -2.25 -7.63 9.17
C GLY A 480 -1.98 -9.03 9.70
N ARG A 481 -0.79 -9.21 10.30
CA ARG A 481 -0.36 -10.54 10.73
C ARG A 481 -1.36 -11.12 11.73
N PRO A 482 -1.73 -12.40 11.61
CA PRO A 482 -2.63 -13.03 12.55
C PRO A 482 -2.03 -13.03 13.96
N PHE A 483 -2.90 -13.01 14.97
CA PHE A 483 -2.50 -13.36 16.33
C PHE A 483 -2.11 -14.84 16.42
N GLN A 484 -1.28 -15.19 17.40
CA GLN A 484 -0.72 -16.52 17.57
C GLN A 484 -1.81 -17.61 17.64
N SER A 485 -2.83 -17.39 18.49
CA SER A 485 -4.01 -18.25 18.60
C SER A 485 -4.70 -18.48 17.24
N SER A 486 -5.00 -17.40 16.52
CA SER A 486 -5.63 -17.42 15.20
C SER A 486 -4.78 -18.18 14.18
N TYR A 487 -3.48 -17.86 14.11
CA TYR A 487 -2.53 -18.51 13.21
C TYR A 487 -2.49 -20.04 13.41
N LEU A 488 -2.36 -20.49 14.66
CA LEU A 488 -2.33 -21.91 14.98
C LEU A 488 -3.66 -22.61 14.66
N ALA A 489 -4.79 -21.94 14.89
CA ALA A 489 -6.10 -22.50 14.59
C ALA A 489 -6.27 -22.72 13.09
N HIS A 490 -5.89 -21.74 12.25
CA HIS A 490 -6.27 -21.75 10.84
C HIS A 490 -5.19 -22.18 9.84
N ARG A 491 -3.91 -22.25 10.22
CA ARG A 491 -2.83 -22.57 9.26
C ARG A 491 -3.05 -23.89 8.52
N ARG A 492 -3.71 -24.86 9.17
CA ARG A 492 -4.08 -26.16 8.59
C ARG A 492 -5.07 -26.07 7.42
N TYR A 493 -5.77 -24.95 7.26
CA TYR A 493 -6.78 -24.74 6.21
C TYR A 493 -6.29 -23.86 5.07
N LEU A 494 -5.05 -23.36 5.11
CA LEU A 494 -4.52 -22.49 4.05
C LEU A 494 -4.13 -23.32 2.81
N PHE A 495 -5.10 -23.92 2.14
CA PHE A 495 -4.96 -24.65 0.88
C PHE A 495 -5.98 -24.13 -0.13
N LEU A 496 -5.69 -24.24 -1.43
CA LEU A 496 -6.54 -23.66 -2.49
C LEU A 496 -8.00 -24.09 -2.37
N GLN A 497 -8.24 -25.36 -2.06
CA GLN A 497 -9.60 -25.91 -1.91
C GLN A 497 -10.44 -25.23 -0.82
N HIS A 498 -9.81 -24.69 0.22
CA HIS A 498 -10.50 -24.02 1.32
C HIS A 498 -10.56 -22.51 1.09
N ILE A 499 -9.51 -21.92 0.50
CA ILE A 499 -9.47 -20.49 0.16
C ILE A 499 -10.51 -20.17 -0.93
N TYR A 500 -10.56 -20.97 -1.99
CA TYR A 500 -11.43 -20.75 -3.15
C TYR A 500 -12.68 -21.63 -3.16
N LYS A 501 -13.03 -22.22 -2.01
CA LYS A 501 -14.35 -22.86 -1.86
C LYS A 501 -15.45 -21.85 -2.19
N ASP A 502 -16.51 -22.31 -2.83
CA ASP A 502 -17.70 -21.50 -3.04
C ASP A 502 -18.38 -21.19 -1.70
N TYR A 503 -18.31 -19.92 -1.30
CA TYR A 503 -18.95 -19.40 -0.09
C TYR A 503 -20.18 -18.54 -0.41
N ALA A 504 -20.64 -18.49 -1.66
CA ALA A 504 -21.80 -17.66 -2.05
C ALA A 504 -23.09 -18.05 -1.32
N ARG A 505 -23.17 -19.28 -0.80
CA ARG A 505 -24.32 -19.79 -0.04
C ARG A 505 -24.14 -19.73 1.48
N VAL A 506 -23.05 -19.16 1.98
CA VAL A 506 -22.85 -19.03 3.42
C VAL A 506 -23.84 -18.02 3.98
N THR A 507 -24.64 -18.46 4.95
CA THR A 507 -25.54 -17.58 5.70
C THR A 507 -24.73 -16.65 6.58
N THR A 508 -25.19 -15.41 6.73
CA THR A 508 -24.62 -14.45 7.67
C THR A 508 -24.65 -15.00 9.10
N ALA A 509 -23.54 -14.87 9.84
CA ALA A 509 -23.43 -15.23 11.26
C ALA A 509 -23.18 -13.95 12.10
N ARG A 510 -22.98 -14.07 13.42
CA ARG A 510 -22.67 -12.90 14.26
C ARG A 510 -21.35 -12.24 13.94
N TYR A 511 -20.29 -13.03 13.73
CA TYR A 511 -18.92 -12.53 13.58
C TYR A 511 -18.21 -13.16 12.38
N ILE A 512 -17.17 -12.47 11.89
CA ILE A 512 -16.19 -13.07 10.98
C ILE A 512 -15.24 -14.00 11.74
N SER A 513 -14.90 -15.15 11.16
CA SER A 513 -13.94 -16.09 11.77
C SER A 513 -12.49 -15.68 11.46
N ALA A 514 -11.54 -16.16 12.26
CA ALA A 514 -10.11 -15.93 12.00
C ALA A 514 -9.66 -16.53 10.66
N PHE A 515 -10.26 -17.64 10.21
CA PHE A 515 -10.00 -18.20 8.89
C PHE A 515 -10.60 -17.31 7.79
N GLY A 516 -11.82 -16.79 7.99
CA GLY A 516 -12.45 -15.84 7.08
C GLY A 516 -11.56 -14.61 6.83
N VAL A 517 -10.95 -14.07 7.88
CA VAL A 517 -9.97 -12.97 7.77
C VAL A 517 -8.73 -13.40 7.00
N ALA A 518 -8.11 -14.55 7.33
CA ALA A 518 -6.91 -15.01 6.65
C ALA A 518 -7.15 -15.28 5.15
N ARG A 519 -8.33 -15.83 4.82
CA ARG A 519 -8.81 -16.03 3.45
C ARG A 519 -8.97 -14.70 2.73
N ASP A 520 -9.69 -13.75 3.33
CA ASP A 520 -9.94 -12.42 2.75
C ASP A 520 -8.64 -11.69 2.44
N ILE A 521 -7.67 -11.72 3.38
CA ILE A 521 -6.32 -11.16 3.15
C ILE A 521 -5.65 -11.82 1.95
N PHE A 522 -5.71 -13.15 1.84
CA PHE A 522 -5.10 -13.86 0.72
C PHE A 522 -5.75 -13.49 -0.62
N VAL A 523 -7.07 -13.61 -0.71
CA VAL A 523 -7.85 -13.26 -1.91
C VAL A 523 -7.62 -11.80 -2.30
N SER A 524 -7.50 -10.89 -1.33
CA SER A 524 -7.22 -9.48 -1.59
C SER A 524 -5.89 -9.23 -2.31
N PHE A 525 -4.89 -10.11 -2.18
CA PHE A 525 -3.62 -9.98 -2.92
C PHE A 525 -3.59 -10.75 -4.23
N PHE A 526 -4.40 -11.79 -4.36
CA PHE A 526 -4.19 -12.81 -5.39
C PHE A 526 -5.37 -13.04 -6.34
N GLY A 527 -6.55 -12.48 -6.02
CA GLY A 527 -7.80 -12.69 -6.76
C GLY A 527 -8.50 -13.95 -6.34
#